data_AF-A0A392U4N6-F1
#
_entry.id   AF-A0A392U4N6-F1
#
_cell.length_a   1.000
_cell.length_b   1.000
_cell.length_c   1.000
_cell.angle_alpha   90.00
_cell.angle_beta   90.00
_cell.angle_gamma   90.00
#
_symmetry.space_group_name_H-M   'P 1'
#
loop_
_entity.id
_entity.type
_entity.pdbx_description
1 polymer ?
#
loop_
_entity_poly.entity_id
_entity_poly.type
_entity_poly.pdbx_seq_one_letter_code
_entity_poly.pdbx_strand_id
1 'polypeptide(L)' 'MSRTIEITILSAENLQENKKVIKGNTFVTVQYDGSSDELSTTKLDSEGGSYPTWNEKLVIDVPLHA' A
#
# COMPACT_ATOMS: atom_id res chain seq x y z
N MET A 1 24.07 5.46 -4.71
CA MET A 1 23.11 6.24 -5.50
C MET A 1 21.77 5.54 -5.44
N SER A 2 20.66 6.28 -5.38
CA SER A 2 19.30 5.75 -5.37
C SER A 2 18.50 6.27 -6.58
N ARG A 3 17.41 5.59 -6.91
CA ARG A 3 16.36 6.04 -7.82
C ARG A 3 15.07 6.18 -7.04
N THR A 4 14.31 7.22 -7.31
CA THR A 4 13.01 7.43 -6.68
C THR A 4 11.91 6.78 -7.51
N ILE A 5 11.04 6.03 -6.85
CA ILE A 5 9.80 5.48 -7.40
C ILE A 5 8.64 6.21 -6.73
N GLU A 6 7.70 6.69 -7.54
CA GLU A 6 6.47 7.32 -7.09
C GLU A 6 5.28 6.45 -7.43
N ILE A 7 4.51 6.03 -6.42
CA ILE A 7 3.34 5.17 -6.59
C ILE A 7 2.15 5.88 -5.98
N THR A 8 1.06 6.02 -6.74
CA THR A 8 -0.21 6.50 -6.19
C THR A 8 -1.15 5.31 -6.01
N ILE A 9 -1.51 5.03 -4.76
CA ILE A 9 -2.51 4.02 -4.41
C ILE A 9 -3.88 4.70 -4.42
N LEU A 10 -4.71 4.36 -5.41
CA LEU A 10 -6.03 4.98 -5.59
C LEU A 10 -7.08 4.32 -4.69
N SER A 11 -7.33 3.04 -4.90
CA SER A 11 -8.42 2.30 -4.26
C SER A 11 -8.21 0.79 -4.40
N ALA A 12 -9.04 0.01 -3.72
CA ALA A 12 -9.23 -1.41 -4.00
C ALA A 12 -10.73 -1.74 -4.09
N GLU A 13 -11.03 -2.90 -4.65
CA GLU A 13 -12.41 -3.36 -4.81
C GLU A 13 -12.56 -4.81 -4.41
N ASN A 14 -13.74 -5.14 -3.89
CA ASN A 14 -14.13 -6.50 -3.52
C ASN A 14 -13.10 -7.21 -2.61
N LEU A 15 -12.49 -6.49 -1.65
CA LEU A 15 -11.58 -7.13 -0.70
C LEU A 15 -12.35 -8.12 0.17
N GLN A 16 -11.79 -9.32 0.32
CA GLN A 16 -12.38 -10.38 1.12
C GLN A 16 -11.31 -11.14 1.89
N GLU A 17 -11.62 -11.50 3.12
CA GLU A 17 -10.82 -12.42 3.93
C GLU A 17 -11.65 -13.67 4.20
N ASN A 18 -11.15 -14.85 3.81
CA ASN A 18 -11.86 -16.11 3.99
C ASN A 18 -13.30 -16.10 3.42
N LYS A 19 -13.49 -15.49 2.24
CA LYS A 19 -14.79 -15.27 1.58
C LYS A 19 -15.76 -14.37 2.35
N LYS A 20 -15.28 -13.61 3.34
CA LYS A 20 -16.06 -12.62 4.09
C LYS A 20 -15.63 -11.22 3.68
N VAL A 21 -16.62 -10.32 3.59
CA VAL A 21 -16.38 -8.90 3.35
C VAL A 21 -15.60 -8.26 4.51
N ILE A 22 -14.73 -7.33 4.18
CA ILE A 22 -13.97 -6.55 5.14
C ILE A 22 -14.83 -5.34 5.53
N LYS A 23 -14.94 -5.07 6.84
CA LYS A 23 -15.81 -3.99 7.35
C LYS A 23 -15.11 -2.63 7.44
N GLY A 24 -13.78 -2.60 7.39
CA GLY A 24 -12.99 -1.38 7.53
C GLY A 24 -11.55 -1.72 7.90
N ASN A 25 -10.80 -0.69 8.30
CA ASN A 25 -9.42 -0.76 8.77
C ASN A 25 -8.48 -1.42 7.76
N THR A 26 -8.43 -0.85 6.57
CA THR A 26 -7.57 -1.31 5.48
C THR A 26 -6.46 -0.31 5.20
N PHE A 27 -5.28 -0.82 4.90
CA PHE A 27 -4.14 -0.03 4.46
C PHE A 27 -3.31 -0.88 3.50
N VAL A 28 -2.47 -0.22 2.70
CA VAL A 28 -1.56 -0.88 1.76
C VAL A 28 -0.15 -0.69 2.26
N THR A 29 0.64 -1.77 2.21
CA THR A 29 2.09 -1.74 2.39
C THR A 29 2.75 -2.01 1.04
N VAL A 30 3.71 -1.17 0.68
CA VAL A 30 4.57 -1.32 -0.50
C VAL A 30 5.99 -1.58 -0.03
N GLN A 31 6.59 -2.65 -0.55
CA GLN A 31 7.98 -3.04 -0.33
C GLN A 31 8.65 -3.23 -1.69
N TYR A 32 9.86 -2.71 -1.86
CA TYR A 32 10.55 -2.72 -3.17
C TYR A 32 11.64 -3.78 -3.30
N ASP A 33 12.21 -4.25 -2.19
CA ASP A 33 12.98 -5.48 -2.15
C ASP A 33 12.58 -6.28 -0.91
N GLY A 34 12.37 -7.59 -1.05
CA GLY A 34 11.87 -8.45 0.05
C GLY A 34 12.85 -8.61 1.21
N SER A 35 14.02 -7.96 1.16
CA SER A 35 15.08 -7.96 2.16
C SER A 35 15.24 -6.62 2.89
N SER A 36 14.62 -5.53 2.40
CA SER A 36 14.68 -4.22 3.03
C SER A 36 13.62 -4.12 4.11
N ASP A 37 14.03 -3.69 5.30
CA ASP A 37 13.12 -3.31 6.40
C ASP A 37 12.28 -2.06 6.07
N GLU A 38 12.58 -1.39 4.94
CA GLU A 38 11.90 -0.19 4.50
C GLU A 38 10.54 -0.52 3.88
N LEU A 39 9.48 -0.15 4.60
CA LEU A 39 8.09 -0.31 4.18
C LEU A 39 7.46 1.06 4.02
N SER A 40 6.81 1.29 2.88
CA SER A 40 5.95 2.46 2.67
C SER A 40 4.49 2.06 2.84
N THR A 41 3.75 2.79 3.66
CA THR A 41 2.35 2.46 3.95
C THR A 41 1.42 3.62 3.64
N THR A 42 0.21 3.31 3.18
CA THR A 42 -0.87 4.30 3.13
C THR A 42 -1.43 4.56 4.52
N LYS A 43 -2.18 5.64 4.67
CA LYS A 43 -3.08 5.85 5.79
C LYS A 43 -4.11 4.73 5.86
N LEU A 44 -4.62 4.54 7.07
CA LEU A 44 -5.72 3.63 7.33
C LEU A 44 -7.01 4.22 6.73
N ASP A 45 -7.70 3.43 5.92
CA ASP A 45 -9.11 3.64 5.61
C ASP A 45 -9.95 2.80 6.58
N SER A 46 -10.57 3.48 7.54
CA SER A 46 -11.42 2.86 8.57
C SER A 46 -12.83 2.51 8.08
N GLU A 47 -13.28 3.05 6.96
CA GLU A 47 -14.70 3.04 6.57
C GLU A 47 -14.97 2.30 5.26
N GLY A 48 -14.07 2.35 4.28
CA GLY A 48 -14.33 1.79 2.94
C GLY A 48 -14.44 0.26 2.89
N GLY A 49 -13.89 -0.44 3.89
CA GLY A 49 -14.06 -1.88 4.06
C GLY A 49 -13.62 -2.70 2.84
N SER A 50 -14.56 -3.34 2.14
CA SER A 50 -14.28 -4.09 0.92
C SER A 50 -14.00 -3.20 -0.31
N TYR A 51 -14.25 -1.89 -0.23
CA TYR A 51 -14.07 -0.92 -1.31
C TYR A 51 -13.34 0.33 -0.83
N PRO A 52 -12.10 0.20 -0.31
CA PRO A 52 -11.39 1.33 0.26
C PRO A 52 -10.85 2.29 -0.79
N THR A 53 -10.69 3.54 -0.40
CA THR A 53 -10.08 4.59 -1.23
C THR A 53 -9.03 5.34 -0.43
N TRP A 54 -7.81 5.44 -0.97
CA TRP A 54 -6.71 6.16 -0.33
C TRP A 54 -6.33 7.42 -1.10
N ASN A 55 -6.27 7.32 -2.43
CA ASN A 55 -5.75 8.37 -3.31
C ASN A 55 -4.46 9.00 -2.76
N GLU A 56 -3.52 8.14 -2.37
CA GLU A 56 -2.32 8.50 -1.62
C GLU A 56 -1.06 8.20 -2.41
N LYS A 57 -0.16 9.18 -2.51
CA LYS A 57 1.13 9.04 -3.16
C LYS A 57 2.20 8.62 -2.15
N LEU A 58 2.82 7.47 -2.41
CA LEU A 58 4.00 6.98 -1.72
C LEU A 58 5.24 7.27 -2.58
N VAL A 59 6.31 7.72 -1.93
CA VAL A 59 7.61 8.04 -2.56
C VAL A 59 8.65 7.15 -1.90
N ILE A 60 9.37 6.37 -2.71
CA ILE A 60 10.28 5.33 -2.25
C ILE A 60 11.63 5.52 -2.93
N ASP A 61 12.70 5.62 -2.14
CA ASP A 61 14.06 5.68 -2.67
C ASP A 61 14.67 4.28 -2.71
N VAL A 62 14.94 3.80 -3.92
CA VAL A 62 15.46 2.45 -4.17
C VAL A 62 16.95 2.51 -4.51
N PRO A 63 17.83 1.71 -3.88
CA PRO A 63 19.23 1.62 -4.23
C PRO A 63 19.43 1.20 -5.70
N LEU A 64 20.41 1.79 -6.39
CA LEU A 64 20.76 1.40 -7.76
C LEU A 64 21.47 0.04 -7.86
N HIS A 65 22.07 -0.41 -6.77
CA HIS A 65 22.80 -1.68 -6.64
C HIS A 65 22.54 -2.28 -5.26
N ALA A 66 22.34 -3.61 -5.23
CA ALA A 66 22.24 -4.42 -4.01
C ALA A 66 23.63 -4.88 -3.55
#